data_AF-A0A2S2R4A2-F1
#
_entry.id   AF-A0A2S2R4A2-F1
#
_cell.length_a   1.000
_cell.length_b   1.000
_cell.length_c   1.000
_cell.angle_alpha   90.00
_cell.angle_beta   90.00
_cell.angle_gamma   90.00
#
_symmetry.space_group_name_H-M   'P 1'
#
loop_
_entity.id
_entity.type
_entity.pdbx_description
1 polymer ?
#
loop_
_entity_poly.entity_id
_entity_poly.type
_entity_poly.pdbx_seq_one_letter_code
_entity_poly.pdbx_strand_id
1 'polypeptide(L)'
;MSKKIALIFTFNVLGLYNEVEKSMVKLYCPQCMEIYFPSKIAELDGAYFGTGFPEMVFMTRPELRPFAPKNEHVSKIYRLKIHSSAIELQKNTAKKKEKFKFNN
;
A
#
# COMPACT_ATOMS: atom_id res chain seq x y z
N MET A 1 -6.19 -22.54 -20.86
CA MET A 1 -6.15 -22.33 -19.40
C MET A 1 -4.99 -21.39 -19.09
N SER A 2 -5.08 -20.22 -18.48
CA SER A 2 -6.20 -19.48 -17.94
C SER A 2 -5.79 -18.00 -17.86
N LYS A 3 -5.92 -17.25 -18.96
CA LYS A 3 -5.81 -15.78 -18.92
C LYS A 3 -6.90 -15.15 -18.02
N LYS A 4 -7.89 -15.93 -17.56
CA LYS A 4 -8.91 -15.55 -16.56
C LYS A 4 -8.37 -15.41 -15.13
N ILE A 5 -7.22 -16.00 -14.78
CA ILE A 5 -6.64 -15.88 -13.41
C ILE A 5 -5.91 -14.54 -13.23
N ALA A 6 -5.52 -13.86 -14.32
CA ALA A 6 -4.85 -12.56 -14.25
C ALA A 6 -5.73 -11.43 -13.69
N LEU A 7 -7.06 -11.60 -13.68
CA LEU A 7 -8.01 -10.62 -13.12
C LEU A 7 -8.05 -10.62 -11.58
N ILE A 8 -7.30 -11.51 -10.91
CA ILE A 8 -7.27 -11.60 -9.44
C ILE A 8 -6.04 -10.89 -8.85
N PHE A 9 -5.20 -10.30 -9.70
CA PHE A 9 -4.24 -9.26 -9.28
C PHE A 9 -4.90 -7.91 -9.00
N THR A 10 -6.22 -7.82 -9.12
CA THR A 10 -6.99 -6.61 -8.88
C THR A 10 -7.06 -6.33 -7.38
N PHE A 11 -6.68 -5.11 -7.00
CA PHE A 11 -6.83 -4.57 -5.66
C PHE A 11 -8.22 -4.89 -5.08
N ASN A 12 -8.26 -5.40 -3.86
CA ASN A 12 -9.51 -5.65 -3.15
C ASN A 12 -9.95 -4.39 -2.42
N VAL A 13 -11.26 -4.13 -2.38
CA VAL A 13 -11.81 -3.05 -1.55
C VAL A 13 -11.71 -3.43 -0.07
N LEU A 14 -11.39 -2.45 0.77
CA LEU A 14 -11.20 -2.63 2.21
C LEU A 14 -11.71 -1.38 2.95
N GLY A 15 -12.42 -1.57 4.07
CA GLY A 15 -12.68 -0.54 5.06
C GLY A 15 -11.64 -0.59 6.20
N LEU A 16 -11.31 0.56 6.79
CA LEU A 16 -10.44 0.59 7.99
C LEU A 16 -11.24 0.44 9.28
N TYR A 17 -12.52 0.79 9.25
CA TYR A 17 -13.45 0.69 10.37
C TYR A 17 -14.77 0.10 9.87
N ASN A 18 -15.50 -0.54 10.79
CA ASN A 18 -16.85 -1.08 10.51
C ASN A 18 -17.96 -0.05 10.83
N GLU A 19 -17.58 1.14 11.26
CA GLU A 19 -18.49 2.24 11.56
C GLU A 19 -18.53 3.23 10.40
N VAL A 20 -19.74 3.63 10.03
CA VAL A 20 -20.02 4.60 8.96
C VAL A 20 -19.41 5.96 9.31
N GLU A 21 -19.01 6.72 8.29
CA GLU A 21 -18.39 8.05 8.34
C GLU A 21 -17.03 8.14 9.06
N LYS A 22 -16.45 7.03 9.53
CA LYS A 22 -15.08 7.04 10.11
C LYS A 22 -13.96 7.09 9.10
N SER A 23 -14.12 6.39 7.97
CA SER A 23 -13.09 6.36 6.93
C SER A 23 -13.66 5.98 5.58
N MET A 24 -13.18 6.65 4.54
CA MET A 24 -13.45 6.26 3.17
C MET A 24 -12.77 4.94 2.81
N VAL A 25 -13.28 4.29 1.77
CA VAL A 25 -12.81 3.02 1.23
C VAL A 25 -11.32 3.11 0.84
N LYS A 26 -10.63 2.01 1.05
CA LYS A 26 -9.25 1.80 0.68
C LYS A 26 -9.11 0.58 -0.23
N LEU A 27 -7.95 0.45 -0.84
CA LEU A 27 -7.60 -0.68 -1.68
C LEU A 27 -6.51 -1.50 -1.00
N TYR A 28 -6.76 -2.79 -0.81
CA TYR A 28 -5.77 -3.75 -0.32
C TYR A 28 -5.09 -4.45 -1.50
N CYS A 29 -3.76 -4.41 -1.52
CA CYS A 29 -2.96 -5.17 -2.48
C CYS A 29 -2.44 -6.45 -1.81
N PRO A 30 -2.88 -7.64 -2.25
CA PRO A 30 -2.42 -8.90 -1.67
C PRO A 30 -0.96 -9.25 -2.03
N GLN A 31 -0.36 -8.57 -3.01
CA GLN A 31 1.02 -8.82 -3.43
C GLN A 31 2.05 -8.18 -2.48
N CYS A 32 1.82 -6.93 -2.08
CA CYS A 32 2.69 -6.22 -1.13
C CYS A 32 2.14 -6.18 0.30
N MET A 33 0.91 -6.65 0.51
CA MET A 33 0.22 -6.63 1.81
C MET A 33 0.05 -5.21 2.38
N GLU A 34 -0.13 -4.22 1.50
CA GLU A 34 -0.29 -2.82 1.87
C GLU A 34 -1.64 -2.25 1.42
N ILE A 35 -2.02 -1.14 2.05
CA ILE A 35 -3.26 -0.40 1.82
C ILE A 35 -2.96 0.85 0.99
N TYR A 36 -3.75 1.06 -0.06
CA TYR A 36 -3.62 2.13 -1.04
C TYR A 36 -4.87 3.01 -1.09
N PHE A 37 -4.71 4.24 -1.57
CA PHE A 37 -5.80 5.17 -1.79
C PHE A 37 -6.41 4.98 -3.19
N PRO A 38 -7.73 4.77 -3.31
CA PRO A 38 -8.39 4.71 -4.61
C PRO A 38 -8.57 6.11 -5.21
N SER A 39 -8.40 6.25 -6.53
CA SER A 39 -8.69 7.52 -7.22
C SER A 39 -10.16 7.66 -7.62
N LYS A 40 -10.83 6.58 -8.03
CA LYS A 40 -12.20 6.64 -8.60
C LYS A 40 -13.32 6.50 -7.57
N ILE A 41 -13.07 5.79 -6.47
CA ILE A 41 -14.07 5.48 -5.43
C ILE A 41 -13.70 6.14 -4.09
N ALA A 42 -12.88 7.19 -4.13
CA ALA A 42 -12.30 7.86 -2.96
C ALA A 42 -13.33 8.38 -1.93
N GLU A 43 -14.56 8.65 -2.38
CA GLU A 43 -15.62 9.26 -1.57
C GLU A 43 -16.60 8.22 -1.00
N LEU A 44 -16.46 6.94 -1.37
CA LEU A 44 -17.32 5.89 -0.86
C LEU A 44 -16.87 5.49 0.55
N ASP A 45 -17.83 5.27 1.45
CA ASP A 45 -17.53 4.83 2.81
C ASP A 45 -16.94 3.40 2.82
N GLY A 46 -15.85 3.23 3.57
CA GLY A 46 -15.21 1.92 3.75
C GLY A 46 -16.02 0.97 4.61
N ALA A 47 -16.91 1.48 5.48
CA ALA A 47 -17.73 0.66 6.37
C ALA A 47 -18.64 -0.32 5.61
N TYR A 48 -19.04 0.01 4.38
CA TYR A 48 -19.87 -0.88 3.54
C TYR A 48 -19.16 -2.15 3.09
N PHE A 49 -17.83 -2.17 3.10
CA PHE A 49 -17.03 -3.34 2.75
C PHE A 49 -16.53 -4.11 3.98
N GLY A 50 -16.34 -3.38 5.08
CA GLY A 50 -15.80 -3.92 6.33
C GLY A 50 -14.29 -4.13 6.30
N THR A 51 -13.74 -4.48 7.46
CA THR A 51 -12.29 -4.58 7.69
C THR A 51 -11.65 -5.91 7.32
N GLY A 52 -12.45 -6.97 7.12
CA GLY A 52 -11.94 -8.33 6.91
C GLY A 52 -12.24 -8.94 5.54
N PHE A 53 -12.77 -8.15 4.61
CA PHE A 53 -13.16 -8.65 3.30
C PHE A 53 -11.98 -9.30 2.53
N PRO A 54 -10.80 -8.65 2.39
CA PRO A 54 -9.67 -9.26 1.70
C PRO A 54 -9.21 -10.57 2.34
N GLU A 55 -9.15 -10.61 3.66
CA GLU A 55 -8.72 -11.79 4.43
C GLU A 55 -9.70 -12.96 4.23
N MET A 56 -11.00 -12.69 4.26
CA MET A 56 -12.04 -13.69 4.04
C MET A 56 -11.97 -14.30 2.63
N VAL A 57 -11.67 -13.50 1.61
CA VAL A 57 -11.48 -13.98 0.23
C VAL A 57 -10.32 -14.99 0.18
N PHE A 58 -9.21 -14.72 0.84
CA PHE A 58 -8.07 -15.65 0.86
C PHE A 58 -8.24 -16.84 1.79
N MET A 59 -9.10 -16.76 2.82
CA MET A 59 -9.47 -17.93 3.63
C MET A 59 -10.32 -18.92 2.82
N THR A 60 -11.24 -18.41 2.00
CA THR A 60 -12.13 -19.24 1.17
C THR A 60 -11.45 -19.75 -0.09
N ARG A 61 -10.50 -18.99 -0.64
CA ARG A 61 -9.80 -19.29 -1.91
C ARG A 61 -8.29 -19.03 -1.78
N PRO A 62 -7.55 -19.87 -1.05
CA PRO A 62 -6.12 -19.66 -0.82
C PRO A 62 -5.27 -19.73 -2.10
N GLU A 63 -5.75 -20.40 -3.14
CA GLU A 63 -5.09 -20.51 -4.44
C GLU A 63 -4.98 -19.18 -5.19
N LEU A 64 -5.72 -18.16 -4.75
CA LEU A 64 -5.73 -16.83 -5.35
C LEU A 64 -4.65 -15.90 -4.77
N ARG A 65 -3.95 -16.30 -3.72
CA ARG A 65 -2.92 -15.48 -3.09
C ARG A 65 -1.71 -15.33 -4.04
N PRO A 66 -1.36 -14.12 -4.47
CA PRO A 66 -0.21 -13.91 -5.33
C PRO A 66 1.10 -14.18 -4.58
N PHE A 67 2.13 -14.55 -5.34
CA PHE A 67 3.49 -14.61 -4.82
C PHE A 67 4.04 -13.19 -4.62
N ALA A 68 4.97 -13.07 -3.67
CA ALA A 68 5.68 -11.83 -3.42
C ALA A 68 6.33 -11.28 -4.71
N PRO A 69 6.40 -9.93 -4.86
CA PRO A 69 6.93 -9.33 -6.06
C PRO A 69 8.41 -9.73 -6.22
N LYS A 70 8.76 -10.27 -7.39
CA LYS A 70 10.15 -10.68 -7.69
C LYS A 70 11.07 -9.50 -7.99
N ASN A 71 10.51 -8.38 -8.41
CA ASN A 71 11.27 -7.20 -8.84
C ASN A 71 11.08 -6.08 -7.84
N GLU A 72 12.12 -5.81 -7.07
CA GLU A 72 12.19 -4.62 -6.21
C GLU A 72 12.54 -3.40 -7.06
N HIS A 73 11.89 -2.26 -6.77
CA HIS A 73 12.27 -1.01 -7.40
C HIS A 73 13.64 -0.56 -6.89
N VAL A 74 14.61 -0.41 -7.80
CA VAL A 74 15.94 0.09 -7.46
C VAL A 74 16.06 1.54 -7.91
N SER A 75 16.07 2.46 -6.94
CA SER A 75 16.30 3.89 -7.17
C SER A 75 17.69 4.14 -7.76
N LYS A 76 17.75 4.76 -8.95
CA LYS A 76 18.99 5.05 -9.67
C LYS A 76 19.05 6.52 -10.11
N ILE A 77 20.21 7.14 -9.96
CA ILE A 77 20.52 8.49 -10.48
C ILE A 77 21.73 8.34 -11.41
N TYR A 78 21.63 8.86 -12.64
CA TYR A 78 22.65 8.65 -13.67
C TYR A 78 23.07 7.17 -13.83
N ARG A 79 22.09 6.25 -13.73
CA ARG A 79 22.28 4.79 -13.79
C ARG A 79 23.07 4.18 -12.62
N LEU A 80 23.49 4.97 -11.63
CA LEU A 80 24.13 4.50 -10.40
C LEU A 80 23.06 4.24 -9.33
N LYS A 81 23.22 3.14 -8.59
CA LYS A 81 22.36 2.84 -7.43
C LYS A 81 22.70 3.81 -6.30
N ILE A 82 21.67 4.35 -5.65
CA ILE A 82 21.86 5.17 -4.46
C ILE A 82 22.23 4.26 -3.29
N HIS A 83 23.32 4.56 -2.60
CA HIS A 83 23.72 3.83 -1.39
C HIS A 83 22.84 4.23 -0.19
N SER A 84 22.55 3.29 0.70
CA SER A 84 21.68 3.51 1.87
C SER A 84 22.17 4.62 2.80
N SER A 85 23.50 4.77 2.96
CA SER A 85 24.08 5.83 3.80
C SER A 85 23.73 7.25 3.32
N ALA A 86 23.63 7.47 2.01
CA ALA A 86 23.26 8.78 1.46
C ALA A 86 21.81 9.14 1.81
N ILE A 87 20.91 8.14 1.81
CA ILE A 87 19.50 8.30 2.19
C ILE A 87 19.38 8.66 3.68
N GLU A 88 20.17 8.00 4.53
CA GLU A 88 20.16 8.26 5.97
C GLU A 88 20.67 9.67 6.32
N LEU A 89 21.75 10.12 5.67
CA LEU A 89 22.28 11.47 5.86
C LEU A 89 21.26 12.54 5.48
N GLN A 90 20.53 12.34 4.38
CA GLN A 90 19.44 13.23 3.96
C GLN A 90 18.29 13.28 5.00
N LYS A 91 17.89 12.13 5.55
CA LYS A 91 16.87 12.08 6.62
C LYS A 91 17.34 12.81 7.88
N ASN A 92 18.58 12.62 8.29
CA ASN A 92 19.13 13.25 9.50
C ASN A 92 19.26 14.77 9.34
N THR A 93 19.68 15.24 8.17
CA THR A 93 19.75 16.68 7.87
C THR A 93 18.36 17.33 7.82
N ALA A 94 17.34 16.65 7.28
CA ALA A 94 15.95 17.13 7.29
C ALA A 94 15.41 17.26 8.74
N LYS A 95 15.58 16.22 9.56
CA LYS A 95 15.19 16.24 10.99
C LYS A 95 15.89 17.35 11.77
N LYS A 96 17.18 17.61 11.50
CA LYS A 96 17.93 18.69 12.16
C LYS A 96 17.38 20.07 11.78
N LYS A 97 16.98 20.27 10.52
CA LYS A 97 16.33 21.51 10.07
C LYS A 97 14.97 21.72 10.73
N GLU A 98 14.18 20.68 10.91
CA GLU A 98 12.89 20.76 11.63
C GLU A 98 13.08 21.15 13.09
N LYS A 99 14.04 20.53 13.79
CA LYS A 99 14.39 20.91 15.17
C LYS A 99 14.87 22.35 15.28
N PHE A 100 15.65 22.82 14.31
CA PHE A 100 16.10 24.21 14.29
C PHE A 100 14.94 25.20 14.08
N LYS A 101 13.94 24.84 13.27
CA LYS A 101 12.73 25.66 13.08
C LYS A 101 11.81 25.69 14.30
N PHE A 102 11.82 24.65 15.13
CA PHE A 102 11.02 24.61 16.36
C PHE A 102 11.68 25.35 17.52
N ASN A 103 13.02 25.45 17.50
CA ASN A 103 13.80 26.10 18.56
C ASN A 103 14.02 27.61 18.34
N ASN A 104 13.65 28.15 17.18
CA ASN A 104 13.61 29.58 16.86
C ASN A 104 12.16 30.04 16.77
#